data_AF-A0A2T5VG34-F1
#
_entry.id   AF-A0A2T5VG34-F1
#
_cell.length_a   1.000
_cell.length_b   1.000
_cell.length_c   1.000
_cell.angle_alpha   90.00
_cell.angle_beta   90.00
_cell.angle_gamma   90.00
#
_symmetry.space_group_name_H-M   'P 1'
#
loop_
_entity.id
_entity.type
_entity.pdbx_description
1 polymer ?
#
loop_
_entity_poly.entity_id
_entity_poly.type
_entity_poly.pdbx_seq_one_letter_code
_entity_poly.pdbx_strand_id
1 'polypeptide(L)'
;MRKFLAAGLLLSTALATSIAATAPATADDGKAFEAVLAGHAILPAKTLIPAPADAPESLKVSGKYTGKTPARISAKPTDGDALPFNGQPVQGFSGIKTLGDGTYFVGTDNGFGKKVNSPDAMLMVHTIKPDFANGTIEMVKTTFISDPDKVIPFVIVNEGSETRYLTGADLDIEGFQPIGDKIYIGDEFGPFVIAVDAATGKVTDFFETEVNGKTVRSPDNYAVQLPNPDGKRPDYNLERSKGFEGFASSMDGTKLYGLLEGPLWDKSEGAYENVGGVDASRIVEFDVAKGAWTGRSWLYPFAANNHAIGDFNMIDESRGLVIERDNGQGDAELACKDGASEGCFKEPAKFKRIYMISFAGVEANQPVKKVGYIDLMDINDPDGLARLGKREDGRFTFPFVTIENVDKVDDETIIVGNDNNFPFSKGRDVVAVDNNEMVILKVGEFLKAR
;
A
#
# COMPACT_ATOMS: atom_id res chain seq x y z
N MET A 1 -4.94 34.99 85.63
CA MET A 1 -5.91 35.05 84.51
C MET A 1 -5.30 35.87 83.37
N ARG A 2 -5.62 35.49 82.13
CA ARG A 2 -4.80 35.60 80.90
C ARG A 2 -4.37 37.02 80.50
N LYS A 3 -3.11 37.16 80.09
CA LYS A 3 -2.58 38.28 79.29
C LYS A 3 -2.70 37.91 77.80
N PHE A 4 -3.26 38.82 77.00
CA PHE A 4 -3.33 38.73 75.54
C PHE A 4 -1.95 39.06 74.92
N LEU A 5 -1.46 38.18 74.05
CA LEU A 5 -0.37 38.47 73.11
C LEU A 5 -0.95 38.44 71.69
N ALA A 6 -0.73 39.54 70.96
CA ALA A 6 -0.96 39.64 69.53
C ALA A 6 0.14 38.90 68.76
N ALA A 7 -0.23 38.16 67.71
CA ALA A 7 0.69 37.60 66.73
C ALA A 7 0.20 37.97 65.33
N GLY A 8 1.10 38.60 64.57
CA GLY A 8 0.86 39.20 63.26
C GLY A 8 0.65 38.18 62.14
N LEU A 9 -0.16 38.60 61.17
CA LEU A 9 -0.50 37.88 59.95
C LEU A 9 0.58 38.17 58.89
N LEU A 10 1.36 37.16 58.51
CA LEU A 10 2.26 37.21 57.34
C LEU A 10 1.50 36.66 56.13
N LEU A 11 1.20 37.53 55.16
CA LEU A 11 0.68 37.15 53.84
C LEU A 11 1.84 36.64 52.97
N SER A 12 1.85 35.35 52.65
CA SER A 12 2.71 34.76 51.63
C SER A 12 1.98 34.75 50.28
N THR A 13 2.42 35.62 49.37
CA THR A 13 1.99 35.63 47.96
C THR A 13 2.65 34.48 47.21
N ALA A 14 1.87 33.43 46.92
CA ALA A 14 2.27 32.35 46.02
C ALA A 14 2.15 32.85 44.56
N LEU A 15 3.29 33.00 43.89
CA LEU A 15 3.37 33.30 42.46
C LEU A 15 3.11 31.99 41.70
N ALA A 16 1.90 31.82 41.17
CA ALA A 16 1.56 30.68 40.32
C ALA A 16 2.13 30.91 38.92
N THR A 17 3.27 30.29 38.63
CA THR A 17 3.79 30.14 37.26
C THR A 17 2.90 29.17 36.50
N SER A 18 2.03 29.69 35.65
CA SER A 18 1.26 28.93 34.68
C SER A 18 2.21 28.32 33.63
N ILE A 19 2.59 27.06 33.84
CA ILE A 19 3.16 26.23 32.78
C ILE A 19 2.02 25.98 31.79
N ALA A 20 2.06 26.66 30.65
CA ALA A 20 1.20 26.34 29.53
C ALA A 20 1.59 24.93 29.05
N ALA A 21 0.77 23.94 29.36
CA ALA A 21 0.86 22.63 28.75
C ALA A 21 0.55 22.80 27.26
N THR A 22 1.57 22.80 26.41
CA THR A 22 1.42 22.58 24.98
C THR A 22 0.81 21.20 24.80
N ALA A 23 -0.49 21.12 24.53
CA ALA A 23 -1.10 19.88 24.09
C ALA A 23 -0.36 19.43 22.82
N PRO A 24 -0.03 18.13 22.67
CA PRO A 24 0.48 17.62 21.41
C PRO A 24 -0.53 18.00 20.32
N ALA A 25 -0.05 18.62 19.24
CA ALA A 25 -0.86 18.87 18.08
C ALA A 25 -1.28 17.51 17.53
N THR A 26 -2.51 17.09 17.79
CA THR A 26 -3.14 15.98 17.10
C THR A 26 -3.12 16.34 15.61
N ALA A 27 -2.58 15.45 14.77
CA ALA A 27 -2.65 15.62 13.33
C ALA A 27 -4.10 15.92 12.95
N ASP A 28 -4.33 17.06 12.28
CA ASP A 28 -5.65 17.41 11.78
C ASP A 28 -5.95 16.46 10.62
N ASP A 29 -6.80 15.45 10.87
CA ASP A 29 -7.28 14.50 9.87
C ASP A 29 -8.11 15.19 8.76
N GLY A 30 -8.43 16.47 8.92
CA GLY A 30 -9.34 17.19 8.06
C GLY A 30 -10.79 16.74 8.27
N LYS A 31 -11.65 17.12 7.33
CA LYS A 31 -13.09 16.85 7.41
C LYS A 31 -13.43 15.48 6.78
N ALA A 32 -14.33 14.72 7.40
CA ALA A 32 -14.98 13.57 6.78
C ALA A 32 -15.96 13.99 5.67
N PHE A 33 -15.95 13.27 4.56
CA PHE A 33 -16.89 13.42 3.46
C PHE A 33 -17.67 12.13 3.24
N GLU A 34 -18.91 12.28 2.77
CA GLU A 34 -19.75 11.12 2.46
C GLU A 34 -19.29 10.47 1.15
N ALA A 35 -19.32 9.14 1.13
CA ALA A 35 -19.22 8.33 -0.08
C ALA A 35 -20.52 7.57 -0.31
N VAL A 36 -20.92 7.46 -1.57
CA VAL A 36 -22.05 6.62 -2.00
C VAL A 36 -21.54 5.57 -2.98
N LEU A 37 -21.79 4.31 -2.69
CA LEU A 37 -21.50 3.19 -3.59
C LEU A 37 -22.28 3.38 -4.88
N ALA A 38 -21.58 3.35 -6.00
CA ALA A 38 -22.15 3.54 -7.34
C ALA A 38 -21.89 2.35 -8.28
N GLY A 39 -21.02 1.43 -7.88
CA GLY A 39 -20.75 0.19 -8.60
C GLY A 39 -19.92 -0.76 -7.75
N HIS A 40 -20.11 -2.06 -7.95
CA HIS A 40 -19.34 -3.11 -7.30
C HIS A 40 -19.19 -4.28 -8.29
N ALA A 41 -17.95 -4.56 -8.68
CA ALA A 41 -17.57 -5.66 -9.56
C ALA A 41 -16.57 -6.61 -8.87
N ILE A 42 -16.64 -7.90 -9.22
CA ILE A 42 -15.88 -8.96 -8.54
C ILE A 42 -15.09 -9.78 -9.56
N LEU A 43 -13.83 -10.06 -9.24
CA LEU A 43 -13.00 -11.09 -9.84
C LEU A 43 -12.82 -12.23 -8.82
N PRO A 44 -13.27 -13.46 -9.12
CA PRO A 44 -13.17 -14.58 -8.19
C PRO A 44 -11.73 -14.81 -7.70
N ALA A 45 -11.59 -15.11 -6.41
CA ALA A 45 -10.29 -15.34 -5.78
C ALA A 45 -9.42 -16.39 -6.51
N LYS A 46 -10.07 -17.49 -6.91
CA LYS A 46 -9.45 -18.64 -7.60
C LYS A 46 -9.27 -18.39 -9.10
N THR A 47 -8.73 -17.24 -9.47
CA THR A 47 -8.40 -16.92 -10.86
C THR A 47 -6.92 -17.18 -11.11
N LEU A 48 -6.63 -18.25 -11.84
CA LEU A 48 -5.27 -18.65 -12.20
C LEU A 48 -5.07 -18.51 -13.71
N ILE A 49 -3.86 -18.14 -14.11
CA ILE A 49 -3.42 -18.14 -15.52
C ILE A 49 -2.19 -19.03 -15.70
N PRO A 50 -1.98 -19.62 -16.88
CA PRO A 50 -0.76 -20.34 -17.16
C PRO A 50 0.43 -19.38 -17.22
N ALA A 51 1.58 -19.83 -16.72
CA ALA A 51 2.86 -19.17 -17.01
C ALA A 51 3.15 -19.20 -18.52
N PRO A 52 3.93 -18.25 -19.06
CA PRO A 52 4.37 -18.25 -20.45
C PRO A 52 4.96 -19.60 -20.89
N ALA A 53 4.82 -19.91 -22.17
CA ALA A 53 5.28 -21.20 -22.70
C ALA A 53 6.79 -21.40 -22.52
N ASP A 54 7.56 -20.31 -22.66
CA ASP A 54 9.01 -20.23 -22.51
C ASP A 54 9.48 -20.04 -21.05
N ALA A 55 8.56 -19.88 -20.09
CA ALA A 55 8.92 -19.79 -18.68
C ALA A 55 9.51 -21.12 -18.17
N PRO A 56 10.53 -21.09 -17.29
CA PRO A 56 11.07 -22.28 -16.66
C PRO A 56 9.99 -23.17 -16.02
N GLU A 57 10.20 -24.48 -16.00
CA GLU A 57 9.27 -25.45 -15.37
C GLU A 57 8.99 -25.12 -13.89
N SER A 58 9.95 -24.50 -13.20
CA SER A 58 9.78 -24.02 -11.83
C SER A 58 8.72 -22.94 -11.67
N LEU A 59 8.31 -22.23 -12.74
CA LEU A 59 7.29 -21.18 -12.69
C LEU A 59 5.91 -21.65 -13.21
N LYS A 60 5.79 -22.86 -13.76
CA LYS A 60 4.50 -23.44 -14.17
C LYS A 60 3.57 -23.71 -12.98
N VAL A 61 4.15 -23.79 -11.78
CA VAL A 61 3.48 -24.09 -10.51
C VAL A 61 3.92 -23.05 -9.49
N SER A 62 2.99 -22.35 -8.86
CA SER A 62 3.28 -21.33 -7.83
C SER A 62 2.96 -21.81 -6.42
N GLY A 63 3.57 -21.15 -5.43
CA GLY A 63 3.25 -21.36 -4.02
C GLY A 63 3.92 -22.57 -3.41
N LYS A 64 4.94 -23.14 -4.06
CA LYS A 64 5.63 -24.32 -3.53
C LYS A 64 6.40 -24.00 -2.26
N TYR A 65 6.80 -22.75 -2.01
CA TYR A 65 7.68 -22.39 -0.89
C TYR A 65 6.94 -21.76 0.29
N THR A 66 5.63 -21.96 0.35
CA THR A 66 4.72 -21.44 1.38
C THR A 66 4.56 -22.37 2.60
N GLY A 67 5.34 -23.46 2.67
CA GLY A 67 5.34 -24.36 3.83
C GLY A 67 5.95 -23.74 5.08
N LYS A 68 5.87 -24.45 6.20
CA LYS A 68 6.50 -24.04 7.47
C LYS A 68 8.00 -23.80 7.25
N THR A 69 8.52 -22.63 7.65
CA THR A 69 9.91 -22.17 7.42
C THR A 69 10.33 -22.28 5.94
N PRO A 70 9.90 -21.31 5.11
CA PRO A 70 9.61 -21.40 3.65
C PRO A 70 9.95 -22.75 2.98
N ALA A 71 9.41 -23.83 3.53
CA ALA A 71 9.78 -25.17 3.10
C ALA A 71 8.98 -25.53 1.86
N ARG A 72 9.60 -26.31 0.98
CA ARG A 72 8.92 -26.80 -0.21
C ARG A 72 7.75 -27.71 0.15
N ILE A 73 6.57 -27.40 -0.38
CA ILE A 73 5.39 -28.24 -0.42
C ILE A 73 5.54 -29.19 -1.63
N SER A 74 5.51 -30.50 -1.37
CA SER A 74 5.64 -31.55 -2.40
C SER A 74 4.30 -32.15 -2.84
N ALA A 75 3.18 -31.58 -2.37
CA ALA A 75 1.85 -31.97 -2.80
C ALA A 75 1.66 -31.71 -4.31
N LYS A 76 0.72 -32.42 -4.92
CA LYS A 76 0.34 -32.16 -6.31
C LYS A 76 -0.26 -30.76 -6.41
N PRO A 77 0.02 -30.02 -7.49
CA PRO A 77 -0.60 -28.72 -7.71
C PRO A 77 -2.11 -28.87 -7.90
N THR A 78 -2.86 -27.85 -7.48
CA THR A 78 -4.33 -27.77 -7.61
C THR A 78 -4.74 -26.56 -8.45
N ASP A 79 -5.98 -26.54 -8.93
CA ASP A 79 -6.54 -25.39 -9.64
C ASP A 79 -7.14 -24.35 -8.65
N GLY A 80 -6.43 -24.05 -7.57
CA GLY A 80 -6.78 -23.00 -6.60
C GLY A 80 -7.44 -23.48 -5.30
N ASP A 81 -7.58 -24.79 -5.09
CA ASP A 81 -8.18 -25.34 -3.86
C ASP A 81 -7.18 -25.43 -2.69
N ALA A 82 -5.91 -25.66 -3.00
CA ALA A 82 -4.82 -25.72 -2.03
C ALA A 82 -3.46 -25.48 -2.71
N LEU A 83 -2.49 -24.97 -1.95
CA LEU A 83 -1.12 -24.80 -2.42
C LEU A 83 -0.43 -26.16 -2.60
N PRO A 84 0.42 -26.34 -3.63
CA PRO A 84 0.77 -25.36 -4.66
C PRO A 84 -0.28 -25.25 -5.78
N PHE A 85 -0.23 -24.19 -6.58
CA PHE A 85 -1.19 -23.96 -7.66
C PHE A 85 -0.67 -24.38 -9.04
N ASN A 86 -1.57 -24.87 -9.89
CA ASN A 86 -1.32 -25.17 -11.29
C ASN A 86 -1.45 -23.88 -12.13
N GLY A 87 -0.42 -23.05 -12.08
CA GLY A 87 -0.39 -21.73 -12.71
C GLY A 87 -0.01 -20.61 -11.75
N GLN A 88 -0.25 -19.38 -12.18
CA GLN A 88 0.02 -18.14 -11.45
C GLN A 88 -1.32 -17.50 -11.06
N PRO A 89 -1.55 -17.13 -9.79
CA PRO A 89 -2.67 -16.29 -9.40
C PRO A 89 -2.58 -14.93 -10.09
N VAL A 90 -3.68 -14.43 -10.62
CA VAL A 90 -3.73 -13.03 -11.14
C VAL A 90 -3.92 -11.99 -10.05
N GLN A 91 -4.09 -12.46 -8.82
CA GLN A 91 -4.39 -11.69 -7.63
C GLN A 91 -3.14 -10.99 -7.07
N GLY A 92 -3.29 -10.15 -6.03
CA GLY A 92 -2.18 -9.30 -5.54
C GLY A 92 -2.32 -7.84 -5.99
N PHE A 93 -3.52 -7.30 -6.21
CA PHE A 93 -3.68 -6.01 -6.92
C PHE A 93 -3.14 -4.81 -6.12
N SER A 94 -1.85 -4.56 -6.23
CA SER A 94 -1.17 -3.42 -5.63
C SER A 94 -0.98 -2.28 -6.64
N GLY A 95 -1.68 -1.19 -6.41
CA GLY A 95 -1.76 -0.03 -7.28
C GLY A 95 -2.81 -0.15 -8.39
N ILE A 96 -3.42 0.98 -8.73
CA ILE A 96 -4.36 1.09 -9.85
C ILE A 96 -4.13 2.39 -10.63
N LYS A 97 -4.41 2.35 -11.93
CA LYS A 97 -4.49 3.55 -12.77
C LYS A 97 -5.63 3.49 -13.77
N THR A 98 -6.44 4.53 -13.84
CA THR A 98 -7.46 4.70 -14.90
C THR A 98 -6.81 4.95 -16.26
N LEU A 99 -7.35 4.31 -17.31
CA LEU A 99 -6.93 4.54 -18.69
C LEU A 99 -7.89 5.46 -19.47
N GLY A 100 -8.97 5.91 -18.84
CA GLY A 100 -9.92 6.87 -19.41
C GLY A 100 -10.96 6.30 -20.38
N ASP A 101 -10.83 5.02 -20.77
CA ASP A 101 -11.78 4.29 -21.63
C ASP A 101 -12.63 3.25 -20.87
N GLY A 102 -12.62 3.33 -19.54
CA GLY A 102 -13.28 2.37 -18.65
C GLY A 102 -12.45 1.12 -18.36
N THR A 103 -11.21 1.06 -18.84
CA THR A 103 -10.22 0.06 -18.41
C THR A 103 -9.25 0.65 -17.38
N TYR A 104 -8.62 -0.25 -16.63
CA TYR A 104 -7.71 0.09 -15.55
C TYR A 104 -6.46 -0.77 -15.64
N PHE A 105 -5.29 -0.18 -15.40
CA PHE A 105 -4.11 -0.97 -15.06
C PHE A 105 -4.13 -1.32 -13.57
N VAL A 106 -3.67 -2.53 -13.25
CA VAL A 106 -3.38 -3.01 -11.88
C VAL A 106 -2.08 -3.83 -11.90
N GLY A 107 -1.29 -3.79 -10.83
CA GLY A 107 -0.04 -4.54 -10.67
C GLY A 107 -0.22 -5.67 -9.66
N THR A 108 0.58 -6.73 -9.72
CA THR A 108 0.61 -7.78 -8.68
C THR A 108 1.70 -7.48 -7.65
N ASP A 109 1.44 -7.64 -6.36
CA ASP A 109 2.45 -7.66 -5.28
C ASP A 109 3.43 -8.86 -5.42
N ASN A 110 4.28 -9.11 -4.41
CA ASN A 110 5.14 -10.29 -4.40
C ASN A 110 4.39 -11.65 -4.38
N GLY A 111 3.06 -11.68 -4.26
CA GLY A 111 2.20 -12.84 -4.40
C GLY A 111 1.94 -13.66 -3.12
N PHE A 112 2.95 -13.93 -2.28
CA PHE A 112 2.78 -14.75 -1.06
C PHE A 112 3.20 -14.06 0.25
N GLY A 113 3.40 -12.75 0.19
CA GLY A 113 3.62 -11.84 1.31
C GLY A 113 5.06 -11.71 1.80
N LYS A 114 6.03 -12.49 1.28
CA LYS A 114 7.45 -12.39 1.65
C LYS A 114 8.39 -12.78 0.53
N LYS A 115 9.54 -12.11 0.47
CA LYS A 115 10.67 -12.48 -0.39
C LYS A 115 10.98 -13.98 -0.40
N VAL A 116 11.00 -14.60 0.78
CA VAL A 116 11.45 -15.99 0.95
C VAL A 116 10.43 -17.06 0.56
N ASN A 117 9.14 -16.73 0.47
CA ASN A 117 8.09 -17.69 0.08
C ASN A 117 7.53 -17.42 -1.33
N SER A 118 8.00 -16.36 -2.00
CA SER A 118 7.60 -15.94 -3.34
C SER A 118 8.56 -16.24 -4.52
N PRO A 119 9.51 -17.19 -4.49
CA PRO A 119 10.41 -17.42 -5.64
C PRO A 119 9.73 -18.12 -6.83
N ASP A 120 8.44 -18.48 -6.72
CA ASP A 120 7.64 -19.04 -7.82
C ASP A 120 6.32 -18.30 -8.06
N ALA A 121 6.17 -17.10 -7.50
CA ALA A 121 5.14 -16.13 -7.84
C ALA A 121 5.69 -15.18 -8.91
N MET A 122 5.19 -15.26 -10.14
CA MET A 122 5.66 -14.38 -11.22
C MET A 122 5.07 -12.98 -11.09
N LEU A 123 5.88 -11.95 -11.33
CA LEU A 123 5.40 -10.56 -11.29
C LEU A 123 4.70 -10.17 -12.59
N MET A 124 3.56 -9.50 -12.46
CA MET A 124 2.66 -9.18 -13.56
C MET A 124 2.07 -7.78 -13.45
N VAL A 125 1.68 -7.24 -14.59
CA VAL A 125 0.73 -6.13 -14.69
C VAL A 125 -0.43 -6.55 -15.56
N HIS A 126 -1.64 -6.11 -15.19
CA HIS A 126 -2.87 -6.45 -15.86
C HIS A 126 -3.60 -5.20 -16.34
N THR A 127 -4.27 -5.31 -17.48
CA THR A 127 -5.36 -4.41 -17.85
C THR A 127 -6.67 -5.13 -17.54
N ILE A 128 -7.52 -4.50 -16.73
CA ILE A 128 -8.83 -5.04 -16.35
C ILE A 128 -9.95 -4.12 -16.82
N LYS A 129 -11.14 -4.69 -17.00
CA LYS A 129 -12.36 -3.95 -17.32
C LYS A 129 -13.50 -4.42 -16.42
N PRO A 130 -13.77 -3.68 -15.34
CA PRO A 130 -14.95 -3.91 -14.51
C PRO A 130 -16.25 -3.61 -15.27
N ASP A 131 -17.18 -4.55 -15.26
CA ASP A 131 -18.57 -4.36 -15.63
C ASP A 131 -19.40 -4.23 -14.35
N PHE A 132 -19.59 -2.99 -13.89
CA PHE A 132 -20.33 -2.72 -12.65
C PHE A 132 -21.83 -3.06 -12.76
N ALA A 133 -22.39 -3.05 -13.97
CA ALA A 133 -23.79 -3.40 -14.19
C ALA A 133 -24.04 -4.90 -13.96
N ASN A 134 -23.13 -5.74 -14.43
CA ASN A 134 -23.19 -7.20 -14.23
C ASN A 134 -22.44 -7.69 -12.98
N GLY A 135 -21.58 -6.86 -12.41
CA GLY A 135 -20.81 -7.16 -11.20
C GLY A 135 -19.59 -8.05 -11.41
N THR A 136 -19.02 -8.06 -12.62
CA THR A 136 -17.91 -8.92 -13.01
C THR A 136 -16.70 -8.12 -13.47
N ILE A 137 -15.50 -8.67 -13.38
CA ILE A 137 -14.28 -8.06 -13.92
C ILE A 137 -13.75 -8.92 -15.07
N GLU A 138 -13.52 -8.30 -16.23
CA GLU A 138 -12.84 -8.92 -17.37
C GLU A 138 -11.32 -8.68 -17.28
N MET A 139 -10.53 -9.74 -17.45
CA MET A 139 -9.07 -9.64 -17.63
C MET A 139 -8.77 -9.40 -19.11
N VAL A 140 -8.44 -8.16 -19.46
CA VAL A 140 -8.21 -7.74 -20.86
C VAL A 140 -6.82 -8.15 -21.35
N LYS A 141 -5.80 -7.89 -20.54
CA LYS A 141 -4.40 -8.20 -20.87
C LYS A 141 -3.63 -8.55 -19.60
N THR A 142 -2.69 -9.49 -19.71
CA THR A 142 -1.64 -9.71 -18.72
C THR A 142 -0.28 -9.58 -19.39
N THR A 143 0.63 -8.88 -18.73
CA THR A 143 2.03 -8.76 -19.13
C THR A 143 2.90 -9.24 -17.98
N PHE A 144 3.78 -10.21 -18.24
CA PHE A 144 4.74 -10.72 -17.25
C PHE A 144 6.00 -9.86 -17.26
N ILE A 145 6.55 -9.58 -16.09
CA ILE A 145 7.75 -8.76 -15.96
C ILE A 145 9.01 -9.62 -16.11
N SER A 146 9.98 -9.14 -16.89
CA SER A 146 11.21 -9.87 -17.21
C SER A 146 12.42 -8.97 -17.38
N ASP A 147 13.62 -9.50 -17.15
CA ASP A 147 14.89 -8.76 -17.25
C ASP A 147 15.89 -9.43 -18.22
N PRO A 148 15.54 -9.71 -19.49
CA PRO A 148 16.43 -10.42 -20.43
C PRO A 148 17.74 -9.65 -20.72
N ASP A 149 17.73 -8.33 -20.57
CA ASP A 149 18.90 -7.46 -20.83
C ASP A 149 19.82 -7.29 -19.61
N LYS A 150 19.47 -7.90 -18.46
CA LYS A 150 20.27 -7.86 -17.23
C LYS A 150 20.45 -6.43 -16.70
N VAL A 151 19.38 -5.66 -16.70
CA VAL A 151 19.32 -4.30 -16.15
C VAL A 151 19.37 -4.33 -14.62
N ILE A 152 18.72 -5.33 -13.99
CA ILE A 152 18.74 -5.47 -12.53
C ILE A 152 20.17 -5.81 -12.06
N PRO A 153 20.75 -5.05 -11.11
CA PRO A 153 22.18 -5.14 -10.78
C PRO A 153 22.54 -6.27 -9.78
N PHE A 154 21.60 -7.15 -9.47
CA PHE A 154 21.76 -8.26 -8.52
C PHE A 154 21.23 -9.58 -9.08
N VAL A 155 21.63 -10.68 -8.44
CA VAL A 155 21.20 -12.02 -8.84
C VAL A 155 19.71 -12.19 -8.57
N ILE A 156 18.96 -12.57 -9.61
CA ILE A 156 17.53 -12.91 -9.52
C ILE A 156 17.31 -14.43 -9.51
N VAL A 157 16.12 -14.88 -9.13
CA VAL A 157 15.74 -16.30 -9.08
C VAL A 157 16.01 -17.01 -10.40
N ASN A 158 15.65 -16.36 -11.51
CA ASN A 158 15.75 -16.95 -12.85
C ASN A 158 17.02 -16.52 -13.61
N GLU A 159 18.12 -16.24 -12.90
CA GLU A 159 19.40 -15.77 -13.46
C GLU A 159 19.91 -16.64 -14.62
N GLY A 160 19.72 -17.95 -14.53
CA GLY A 160 20.18 -18.93 -15.52
C GLY A 160 19.26 -19.16 -16.71
N SER A 161 18.13 -18.45 -16.80
CA SER A 161 17.20 -18.53 -17.94
C SER A 161 17.47 -17.42 -18.96
N GLU A 162 17.02 -17.59 -20.20
CA GLU A 162 17.17 -16.56 -21.24
C GLU A 162 16.25 -15.35 -20.98
N THR A 163 14.96 -15.59 -20.76
CA THR A 163 13.97 -14.52 -20.58
C THR A 163 14.09 -13.80 -19.24
N ARG A 164 14.61 -14.47 -18.18
CA ARG A 164 14.80 -13.87 -16.85
C ARG A 164 13.51 -13.27 -16.28
N TYR A 165 12.43 -14.05 -16.25
CA TYR A 165 11.18 -13.65 -15.60
C TYR A 165 11.42 -13.32 -14.13
N LEU A 166 10.86 -12.20 -13.67
CA LEU A 166 10.95 -11.76 -12.28
C LEU A 166 9.87 -12.41 -11.42
N THR A 167 10.22 -12.61 -10.16
CA THR A 167 9.35 -13.20 -9.15
C THR A 167 9.25 -12.32 -7.92
N GLY A 168 8.27 -12.60 -7.06
CA GLY A 168 8.14 -11.92 -5.77
C GLY A 168 9.30 -12.15 -4.79
N ALA A 169 10.29 -12.99 -5.13
CA ALA A 169 11.55 -13.06 -4.39
C ALA A 169 12.61 -12.07 -4.87
N ASP A 170 12.44 -11.52 -6.08
CA ASP A 170 13.36 -10.59 -6.70
C ASP A 170 13.00 -9.15 -6.33
N LEU A 171 11.73 -8.82 -6.47
CA LEU A 171 11.12 -7.53 -6.19
C LEU A 171 9.78 -7.73 -5.49
N ASP A 172 9.38 -6.74 -4.71
CA ASP A 172 8.04 -6.60 -4.14
C ASP A 172 7.45 -5.34 -4.74
N ILE A 173 6.78 -5.50 -5.88
CA ILE A 173 6.34 -4.33 -6.64
C ILE A 173 5.05 -3.79 -6.04
N GLU A 174 5.06 -2.50 -5.75
CA GLU A 174 4.00 -1.81 -5.05
C GLU A 174 3.79 -0.44 -5.69
N GLY A 175 2.57 -0.21 -6.18
CA GLY A 175 2.24 1.00 -6.94
C GLY A 175 3.02 1.16 -8.27
N PHE A 176 2.41 1.83 -9.23
CA PHE A 176 3.04 2.07 -10.53
C PHE A 176 2.40 3.25 -11.27
N GLN A 177 3.07 3.76 -12.29
CA GLN A 177 2.57 4.83 -13.15
C GLN A 177 2.95 4.58 -14.63
N PRO A 178 1.97 4.42 -15.54
CA PRO A 178 2.22 4.39 -16.98
C PRO A 178 2.57 5.79 -17.49
N ILE A 179 3.75 5.95 -18.10
CA ILE A 179 4.24 7.21 -18.66
C ILE A 179 4.87 6.93 -20.03
N GLY A 180 4.23 7.40 -21.09
CA GLY A 180 4.66 7.14 -22.46
C GLY A 180 4.55 5.66 -22.81
N ASP A 181 5.66 5.05 -23.24
CA ASP A 181 5.79 3.64 -23.57
C ASP A 181 6.28 2.78 -22.39
N LYS A 182 6.43 3.37 -21.20
CA LYS A 182 6.93 2.70 -20.00
C LYS A 182 5.89 2.64 -18.89
N ILE A 183 6.06 1.68 -18.00
CA ILE A 183 5.44 1.63 -16.69
C ILE A 183 6.56 1.78 -15.66
N TYR A 184 6.49 2.82 -14.83
CA TYR A 184 7.38 3.02 -13.69
C TYR A 184 6.76 2.38 -12.46
N ILE A 185 7.53 1.60 -11.71
CA ILE A 185 7.07 0.71 -10.66
C ILE A 185 7.89 0.98 -9.40
N GLY A 186 7.20 1.14 -8.26
CA GLY A 186 7.83 1.19 -6.94
C GLY A 186 8.13 -0.22 -6.44
N ASP A 187 9.19 -0.36 -5.63
CA ASP A 187 9.52 -1.62 -4.97
C ASP A 187 9.62 -1.43 -3.44
N GLU A 188 9.18 -2.44 -2.68
CA GLU A 188 9.10 -2.39 -1.22
C GLU A 188 10.39 -2.89 -0.55
N PHE A 189 11.03 -3.93 -1.10
CA PHE A 189 12.24 -4.51 -0.51
C PHE A 189 13.44 -3.56 -0.61
N GLY A 190 13.58 -2.94 -1.77
CA GLY A 190 14.76 -2.26 -2.26
C GLY A 190 15.00 -0.85 -1.77
N PRO A 191 13.97 -0.12 -1.34
CA PRO A 191 13.01 0.42 -2.29
C PRO A 191 13.68 0.96 -3.56
N PHE A 192 13.12 0.61 -4.72
CA PHE A 192 13.64 0.99 -6.04
C PHE A 192 12.56 1.68 -6.87
N VAL A 193 13.00 2.42 -7.90
CA VAL A 193 12.15 2.71 -9.06
C VAL A 193 12.64 1.84 -10.20
N ILE A 194 11.78 0.97 -10.71
CA ILE A 194 12.03 0.17 -11.92
C ILE A 194 11.17 0.72 -13.04
N ALA A 195 11.69 0.75 -14.26
CA ALA A 195 10.87 1.00 -15.45
C ALA A 195 10.83 -0.24 -16.33
N VAL A 196 9.64 -0.55 -16.86
CA VAL A 196 9.44 -1.62 -17.82
C VAL A 196 8.80 -1.09 -19.09
N ASP A 197 9.11 -1.70 -20.24
CA ASP A 197 8.37 -1.48 -21.47
C ASP A 197 6.91 -1.92 -21.29
N ALA A 198 5.95 -1.03 -21.56
CA ALA A 198 4.54 -1.27 -21.30
C ALA A 198 3.94 -2.35 -22.21
N ALA A 199 4.53 -2.57 -23.39
CA ALA A 199 4.05 -3.57 -24.34
C ALA A 199 4.53 -4.98 -23.96
N THR A 200 5.80 -5.11 -23.57
CA THR A 200 6.49 -6.39 -23.38
C THR A 200 6.76 -6.76 -21.91
N GLY A 201 6.69 -5.83 -20.97
CA GLY A 201 7.03 -6.04 -19.55
C GLY A 201 8.53 -6.20 -19.29
N LYS A 202 9.37 -5.81 -20.26
CA LYS A 202 10.82 -5.94 -20.15
C LYS A 202 11.38 -4.78 -19.33
N VAL A 203 12.18 -5.06 -18.31
CA VAL A 203 12.90 -4.03 -17.54
C VAL A 203 13.82 -3.24 -18.47
N THR A 204 13.69 -1.91 -18.42
CA THR A 204 14.51 -0.96 -19.19
C THR A 204 15.41 -0.12 -18.29
N ASP A 205 14.98 0.17 -17.07
CA ASP A 205 15.72 1.03 -16.15
C ASP A 205 15.55 0.58 -14.70
N PHE A 206 16.55 0.91 -13.87
CA PHE A 206 16.59 0.60 -12.45
C PHE A 206 17.26 1.76 -11.70
N PHE A 207 16.63 2.23 -10.62
CA PHE A 207 17.13 3.33 -9.81
C PHE A 207 17.01 3.00 -8.31
N GLU A 208 18.14 3.11 -7.59
CA GLU A 208 18.12 3.05 -6.11
C GLU A 208 17.51 4.32 -5.54
N THR A 209 16.77 4.21 -4.43
CA THR A 209 16.11 5.35 -3.79
C THR A 209 17.08 6.18 -2.95
N GLU A 210 17.02 7.50 -3.09
CA GLU A 210 17.76 8.44 -2.23
C GLU A 210 16.83 9.47 -1.60
N VAL A 211 17.02 9.70 -0.30
CA VAL A 211 16.38 10.77 0.46
C VAL A 211 17.46 11.61 1.13
N ASN A 212 17.46 12.92 0.91
CA ASN A 212 18.45 13.85 1.46
C ASN A 212 19.91 13.42 1.21
N GLY A 213 20.17 12.87 0.01
CA GLY A 213 21.50 12.39 -0.40
C GLY A 213 21.97 11.11 0.30
N LYS A 214 21.07 10.38 0.96
CA LYS A 214 21.34 9.07 1.57
C LYS A 214 20.50 8.01 0.85
N THR A 215 21.13 6.91 0.47
CA THR A 215 20.42 5.74 -0.05
C THR A 215 19.47 5.19 1.00
N VAL A 216 18.23 4.92 0.60
CA VAL A 216 17.24 4.26 1.44
C VAL A 216 17.42 2.75 1.28
N ARG A 217 17.54 2.03 2.40
CA ARG A 217 17.73 0.57 2.40
C ARG A 217 16.92 -0.07 3.50
N SER A 218 16.19 -1.12 3.14
CA SER A 218 15.61 -2.07 4.09
C SER A 218 16.56 -3.24 4.35
N PRO A 219 16.28 -4.10 5.34
CA PRO A 219 16.97 -5.37 5.51
C PRO A 219 16.90 -6.37 4.34
N ASP A 220 15.99 -6.19 3.38
CA ASP A 220 15.84 -7.05 2.18
C ASP A 220 16.48 -6.49 0.91
N ASN A 221 17.04 -5.27 1.00
CA ASN A 221 17.83 -4.67 -0.07
C ASN A 221 19.06 -5.54 -0.40
N TYR A 222 19.35 -5.72 -1.70
CA TYR A 222 20.41 -6.61 -2.19
C TYR A 222 21.83 -6.27 -1.67
N ALA A 223 22.08 -5.01 -1.32
CA ALA A 223 23.35 -4.55 -0.79
C ALA A 223 23.52 -4.80 0.72
N VAL A 224 22.46 -5.23 1.42
CA VAL A 224 22.51 -5.57 2.84
C VAL A 224 22.97 -7.01 3.01
N GLN A 225 24.16 -7.19 3.56
CA GLN A 225 24.73 -8.49 3.88
C GLN A 225 24.96 -8.60 5.39
N LEU A 226 24.45 -9.68 5.98
CA LEU A 226 24.68 -9.96 7.40
C LEU A 226 26.15 -10.35 7.61
N PRO A 227 26.84 -9.72 8.57
CA PRO A 227 28.20 -10.08 8.90
C PRO A 227 28.22 -11.35 9.78
N ASN A 228 29.42 -11.85 10.06
CA ASN A 228 29.63 -12.77 11.18
C ASN A 228 29.14 -12.14 12.51
N PRO A 229 28.87 -12.95 13.56
CA PRO A 229 28.34 -12.45 14.83
C PRO A 229 29.16 -11.34 15.51
N ASP A 230 30.48 -11.29 15.26
CA ASP A 230 31.43 -10.30 15.77
C ASP A 230 31.72 -9.16 14.78
N GLY A 231 31.14 -9.21 13.58
CA GLY A 231 31.33 -8.21 12.54
C GLY A 231 30.44 -6.98 12.69
N LYS A 232 30.81 -5.92 11.98
CA LYS A 232 30.03 -4.69 11.93
C LYS A 232 28.74 -4.93 11.15
N ARG A 233 27.58 -4.67 11.78
CA ARG A 233 26.28 -4.75 11.11
C ARG A 233 26.19 -3.75 9.95
N PRO A 234 25.55 -4.12 8.83
CA PRO A 234 25.27 -3.20 7.73
C PRO A 234 24.38 -2.05 8.22
N ASP A 235 24.51 -0.90 7.57
CA ASP A 235 23.60 0.23 7.80
C ASP A 235 22.39 0.07 6.89
N TYR A 236 21.21 0.18 7.48
CA TYR A 236 19.91 0.30 6.81
C TYR A 236 19.09 1.31 7.61
N ASN A 237 18.25 2.09 6.93
CA ASN A 237 17.53 3.22 7.50
C ASN A 237 16.02 3.13 7.26
N LEU A 238 15.55 1.95 6.88
CA LEU A 238 14.14 1.63 6.69
C LEU A 238 13.88 0.24 7.26
N GLU A 239 12.69 0.02 7.78
CA GLU A 239 12.28 -1.29 8.25
C GLU A 239 12.06 -2.27 7.09
N ARG A 240 11.98 -3.56 7.44
CA ARG A 240 11.67 -4.62 6.47
C ARG A 240 10.21 -4.49 6.04
N SER A 241 9.95 -4.63 4.75
CA SER A 241 8.62 -4.45 4.17
C SER A 241 8.00 -3.12 4.61
N LYS A 242 8.71 -2.04 4.27
CA LYS A 242 8.29 -0.65 4.49
C LYS A 242 8.77 0.30 3.37
N GLY A 243 9.11 -0.25 2.19
CA GLY A 243 9.56 0.49 1.00
C GLY A 243 8.43 1.26 0.33
N PHE A 244 8.49 1.47 -0.98
CA PHE A 244 7.36 2.13 -1.64
C PHE A 244 6.12 1.26 -1.54
N GLU A 245 5.00 1.89 -1.22
CA GLU A 245 3.66 1.30 -1.18
C GLU A 245 2.72 2.16 -2.03
N GLY A 246 2.80 3.48 -1.85
CA GLY A 246 2.10 4.45 -2.69
C GLY A 246 3.02 4.99 -3.77
N PHE A 247 2.55 5.09 -5.00
CA PHE A 247 3.38 5.56 -6.12
C PHE A 247 2.60 6.38 -7.12
N ALA A 248 2.79 7.71 -7.11
CA ALA A 248 2.04 8.64 -7.96
C ALA A 248 2.90 9.27 -9.06
N SER A 249 2.27 9.87 -10.06
CA SER A 249 2.90 10.71 -11.08
C SER A 249 2.34 12.13 -11.06
N SER A 250 3.12 13.12 -11.47
CA SER A 250 2.56 14.45 -11.82
C SER A 250 1.63 14.32 -13.02
N MET A 251 0.68 15.23 -13.16
CA MET A 251 -0.32 15.17 -14.24
C MET A 251 0.30 15.22 -15.64
N ASP A 252 1.47 15.85 -15.77
CA ASP A 252 2.26 15.92 -17.00
C ASP A 252 3.25 14.75 -17.20
N GLY A 253 3.32 13.81 -16.24
CA GLY A 253 4.21 12.65 -16.27
C GLY A 253 5.70 12.99 -16.15
N THR A 254 6.07 14.22 -15.81
CA THR A 254 7.48 14.62 -15.70
C THR A 254 8.10 14.22 -14.36
N LYS A 255 7.27 13.98 -13.34
CA LYS A 255 7.68 13.59 -11.99
C LYS A 255 6.96 12.33 -11.53
N LEU A 256 7.66 11.56 -10.70
CA LEU A 256 7.07 10.51 -9.88
C LEU A 256 7.19 10.92 -8.40
N TYR A 257 6.23 10.46 -7.60
CA TYR A 257 6.17 10.66 -6.16
C TYR A 257 5.99 9.31 -5.48
N GLY A 258 7.10 8.74 -4.99
CA GLY A 258 7.05 7.48 -4.23
C GLY A 258 6.81 7.78 -2.75
N LEU A 259 5.77 7.19 -2.16
CA LEU A 259 5.45 7.25 -0.75
C LEU A 259 5.85 5.93 -0.09
N LEU A 260 6.78 6.01 0.86
CA LEU A 260 7.19 4.87 1.66
C LEU A 260 6.05 4.42 2.59
N GLU A 261 5.88 3.12 2.79
CA GLU A 261 4.92 2.57 3.74
C GLU A 261 5.32 2.91 5.19
N GLY A 262 6.62 2.96 5.49
CA GLY A 262 7.13 3.25 6.84
C GLY A 262 8.04 4.48 6.93
N PRO A 263 8.21 5.02 8.14
CA PRO A 263 9.11 6.13 8.40
C PRO A 263 10.58 5.71 8.26
N LEU A 264 11.45 6.64 7.88
CA LEU A 264 12.90 6.39 7.91
C LEU A 264 13.40 6.40 9.36
N TRP A 265 14.43 5.60 9.63
CA TRP A 265 15.19 5.63 10.88
C TRP A 265 16.28 6.72 10.81
N ASP A 266 16.19 7.72 11.68
CA ASP A 266 17.27 8.69 11.88
C ASP A 266 18.23 8.18 12.95
N LYS A 267 19.41 7.75 12.50
CA LYS A 267 20.49 7.25 13.37
C LYS A 267 21.07 8.31 14.32
N SER A 268 21.01 9.59 13.95
CA SER A 268 21.52 10.69 14.78
C SER A 268 20.57 11.01 15.93
N GLU A 269 19.27 10.86 15.71
CA GLU A 269 18.24 11.03 16.74
C GLU A 269 17.95 9.73 17.50
N GLY A 270 18.26 8.58 16.91
CA GLY A 270 17.95 7.27 17.47
C GLY A 270 16.44 6.99 17.50
N ALA A 271 15.72 7.47 16.51
CA ALA A 271 14.27 7.38 16.40
C ALA A 271 13.80 7.31 14.94
N TYR A 272 12.56 6.86 14.74
CA TYR A 272 11.88 6.99 13.45
C TYR A 272 11.40 8.43 13.23
N GLU A 273 11.36 8.83 11.96
CA GLU A 273 10.77 10.10 11.54
C GLU A 273 9.32 10.20 12.01
N ASN A 274 9.00 11.30 12.68
CA ASN A 274 7.69 11.55 13.24
C ASN A 274 7.35 13.06 13.16
N VAL A 275 6.07 13.37 13.13
CA VAL A 275 5.54 14.74 13.14
C VAL A 275 4.47 14.81 14.22
N GLY A 276 4.67 15.66 15.23
CA GLY A 276 3.67 15.81 16.31
C GLY A 276 3.47 14.57 17.17
N GLY A 277 4.45 13.65 17.21
CA GLY A 277 4.39 12.42 18.01
C GLY A 277 3.74 11.23 17.31
N VAL A 278 3.39 11.36 16.03
CA VAL A 278 2.99 10.25 15.16
C VAL A 278 4.03 10.00 14.08
N ASP A 279 4.26 8.75 13.73
CA ASP A 279 5.18 8.35 12.67
C ASP A 279 4.85 9.08 11.36
N ALA A 280 5.87 9.38 10.57
CA ALA A 280 5.71 10.09 9.31
C ALA A 280 6.59 9.50 8.21
N SER A 281 5.96 9.05 7.12
CA SER A 281 6.65 8.48 5.96
C SER A 281 7.09 9.54 4.96
N ARG A 282 8.05 9.20 4.11
CA ARG A 282 8.56 10.10 3.07
C ARG A 282 7.78 9.94 1.77
N ILE A 283 7.34 11.07 1.21
CA ILE A 283 6.98 11.19 -0.21
C ILE A 283 8.20 11.76 -0.94
N VAL A 284 8.79 11.03 -1.88
CA VAL A 284 10.07 11.36 -2.52
C VAL A 284 9.86 11.64 -4.00
N GLU A 285 10.41 12.76 -4.50
CA GLU A 285 10.23 13.17 -5.89
C GLU A 285 11.38 12.72 -6.80
N PHE A 286 11.01 12.05 -7.88
CA PHE A 286 11.89 11.60 -8.95
C PHE A 286 11.60 12.36 -10.26
N ASP A 287 12.65 12.71 -11.00
CA ASP A 287 12.56 13.33 -12.33
C ASP A 287 12.67 12.26 -13.42
N VAL A 288 11.56 12.04 -14.14
CA VAL A 288 11.43 10.96 -15.13
C VAL A 288 12.41 11.11 -16.28
N ALA A 289 12.53 12.33 -16.82
CA ALA A 289 13.39 12.60 -17.97
C ALA A 289 14.88 12.49 -17.62
N LYS A 290 15.26 12.88 -16.39
CA LYS A 290 16.64 12.77 -15.93
C LYS A 290 17.00 11.38 -15.40
N GLY A 291 16.02 10.57 -15.03
CA GLY A 291 16.26 9.31 -14.35
C GLY A 291 16.94 9.51 -12.99
N ALA A 292 16.54 10.52 -12.23
CA ALA A 292 17.22 10.90 -10.98
C ALA A 292 16.30 11.51 -9.93
N TRP A 293 16.62 11.28 -8.66
CA TRP A 293 15.99 11.97 -7.52
C TRP A 293 16.29 13.46 -7.56
N THR A 294 15.27 14.26 -7.28
CA THR A 294 15.39 15.73 -7.32
C THR A 294 16.02 16.31 -6.06
N GLY A 295 16.09 15.50 -4.98
CA GLY A 295 16.40 15.94 -3.63
C GLY A 295 15.20 16.55 -2.88
N ARG A 296 14.04 16.72 -3.53
CA ARG A 296 12.80 17.12 -2.87
C ARG A 296 12.09 15.90 -2.29
N SER A 297 11.58 16.08 -1.07
CA SER A 297 10.68 15.12 -0.42
C SER A 297 9.73 15.87 0.50
N TRP A 298 8.68 15.21 0.97
CA TRP A 298 7.73 15.69 1.97
C TRP A 298 7.48 14.60 3.01
N LEU A 299 6.82 14.98 4.11
CA LEU A 299 6.40 14.03 5.14
C LEU A 299 4.89 13.77 5.03
N TYR A 300 4.49 12.51 5.15
CA TYR A 300 3.10 12.09 5.32
C TYR A 300 2.92 11.62 6.78
N PRO A 301 2.34 12.45 7.66
CA PRO A 301 2.03 12.02 9.03
C PRO A 301 0.82 11.07 9.04
N PHE A 302 1.00 9.89 9.64
CA PHE A 302 -0.10 8.96 9.86
C PHE A 302 -1.15 9.53 10.82
N ALA A 303 -2.40 9.07 10.71
CA ALA A 303 -3.43 9.41 11.68
C ALA A 303 -3.14 8.80 13.06
N ALA A 304 -2.50 7.62 13.08
CA ALA A 304 -2.00 6.98 14.29
C ALA A 304 -0.79 6.07 13.99
N ASN A 305 0.03 5.82 15.01
CA ASN A 305 1.14 4.86 14.90
C ASN A 305 0.62 3.44 14.63
N ASN A 306 1.41 2.64 13.92
CA ASN A 306 1.05 1.30 13.43
C ASN A 306 -0.03 1.27 12.33
N HIS A 307 -0.45 2.42 11.80
CA HIS A 307 -1.14 2.45 10.51
C HIS A 307 -0.13 2.24 9.39
N ALA A 308 -0.65 1.95 8.20
CA ALA A 308 0.11 1.89 6.97
C ALA A 308 -0.71 2.52 5.85
N ILE A 309 -0.01 2.94 4.80
CA ILE A 309 -0.69 3.34 3.56
C ILE A 309 -1.03 2.10 2.72
N GLY A 310 -1.78 2.30 1.63
CA GLY A 310 -2.06 1.24 0.66
C GLY A 310 -1.95 1.67 -0.81
N ASP A 311 -2.20 2.94 -1.14
CA ASP A 311 -1.97 3.46 -2.50
C ASP A 311 -1.86 4.98 -2.46
N PHE A 312 -1.28 5.56 -3.52
CA PHE A 312 -1.14 6.99 -3.70
C PHE A 312 -1.22 7.38 -5.18
N ASN A 313 -2.21 8.23 -5.53
CA ASN A 313 -2.35 8.80 -6.87
C ASN A 313 -2.63 10.31 -6.82
N MET A 314 -1.95 11.09 -7.66
CA MET A 314 -2.26 12.51 -7.85
C MET A 314 -3.56 12.66 -8.64
N ILE A 315 -4.37 13.67 -8.28
CA ILE A 315 -5.63 13.99 -8.96
C ILE A 315 -5.64 15.37 -9.62
N ASP A 316 -4.67 16.21 -9.25
CA ASP A 316 -4.31 17.46 -9.92
C ASP A 316 -2.86 17.84 -9.56
N GLU A 317 -2.40 19.01 -9.99
CA GLU A 317 -1.03 19.51 -9.78
C GLU A 317 -0.58 19.62 -8.31
N SER A 318 -1.52 19.60 -7.37
CA SER A 318 -1.24 19.91 -5.96
C SER A 318 -1.88 18.95 -4.97
N ARG A 319 -2.76 18.05 -5.42
CA ARG A 319 -3.51 17.14 -4.55
C ARG A 319 -3.41 15.71 -5.01
N GLY A 320 -3.41 14.80 -4.04
CA GLY A 320 -3.49 13.37 -4.30
C GLY A 320 -4.34 12.64 -3.27
N LEU A 321 -4.73 11.43 -3.63
CA LEU A 321 -5.47 10.49 -2.81
C LEU A 321 -4.49 9.50 -2.20
N VAL A 322 -4.57 9.28 -0.89
CA VAL A 322 -3.76 8.29 -0.17
C VAL A 322 -4.69 7.39 0.61
N ILE A 323 -4.61 6.07 0.41
CA ILE A 323 -5.26 5.12 1.32
C ILE A 323 -4.40 5.00 2.59
N GLU A 324 -5.04 5.05 3.76
CA GLU A 324 -4.44 4.74 5.05
C GLU A 324 -5.34 3.77 5.82
N ARG A 325 -4.75 2.74 6.41
CA ARG A 325 -5.48 1.64 7.04
C ARG A 325 -4.83 1.18 8.36
N ASP A 326 -5.66 0.63 9.24
CA ASP A 326 -5.18 -0.21 10.34
C ASP A 326 -4.82 -1.62 9.84
N ASN A 327 -4.26 -2.46 10.72
CA ASN A 327 -3.97 -3.87 10.44
C ASN A 327 -5.17 -4.81 10.70
N GLY A 328 -6.35 -4.26 10.98
CA GLY A 328 -7.56 -5.05 11.25
C GLY A 328 -8.23 -5.50 9.95
N GLN A 329 -9.06 -6.55 10.06
CA GLN A 329 -9.87 -7.04 8.95
C GLN A 329 -11.25 -7.52 9.40
N GLY A 330 -12.20 -7.39 8.50
CA GLY A 330 -13.57 -7.84 8.72
C GLY A 330 -14.44 -6.85 9.47
N ASP A 331 -15.74 -7.05 9.29
CA ASP A 331 -16.76 -6.21 9.91
C ASP A 331 -16.76 -6.39 11.44
N ALA A 332 -16.88 -5.28 12.17
CA ALA A 332 -16.91 -5.26 13.63
C ALA A 332 -18.08 -6.07 14.22
N GLU A 333 -19.18 -6.25 13.48
CA GLU A 333 -20.30 -7.08 13.90
C GLU A 333 -19.95 -8.58 13.99
N LEU A 334 -18.95 -9.01 13.22
CA LEU A 334 -18.41 -10.36 13.17
C LEU A 334 -17.18 -10.55 14.08
N ALA A 335 -16.93 -9.58 14.97
CA ALA A 335 -15.86 -9.68 15.95
C ALA A 335 -16.06 -10.88 16.90
N CYS A 336 -14.96 -11.49 17.31
CA CYS A 336 -14.99 -12.57 18.29
C CYS A 336 -15.55 -12.09 19.64
N LYS A 337 -16.54 -12.81 20.16
CA LYS A 337 -17.19 -12.54 21.46
C LYS A 337 -16.84 -13.62 22.47
N ASP A 338 -16.84 -13.28 23.75
CA ASP A 338 -16.76 -14.23 24.87
C ASP A 338 -15.60 -15.24 24.81
N GLY A 339 -14.44 -14.83 24.32
CA GLY A 339 -13.25 -15.69 24.20
C GLY A 339 -13.27 -16.67 23.02
N ALA A 340 -14.24 -16.55 22.10
CA ALA A 340 -14.23 -17.27 20.83
C ALA A 340 -12.98 -16.94 20.01
N SER A 341 -12.51 -17.90 19.21
CA SER A 341 -11.32 -17.74 18.38
C SER A 341 -11.45 -18.30 16.97
N GLU A 342 -12.62 -18.86 16.64
CA GLU A 342 -12.95 -19.47 15.35
C GLU A 342 -14.28 -18.91 14.84
N GLY A 343 -14.42 -18.79 13.52
CA GLY A 343 -15.65 -18.28 12.89
C GLY A 343 -15.94 -16.80 13.15
N CYS A 344 -14.93 -16.02 13.49
CA CYS A 344 -15.04 -14.60 13.85
C CYS A 344 -13.70 -13.86 13.62
N PHE A 345 -13.74 -12.52 13.60
CA PHE A 345 -12.55 -11.68 13.50
C PHE A 345 -12.02 -11.30 14.88
N LYS A 346 -10.76 -11.64 15.17
CA LYS A 346 -10.11 -11.30 16.45
C LYS A 346 -9.83 -9.80 16.56
N GLU A 347 -9.33 -9.22 15.47
CA GLU A 347 -9.02 -7.80 15.33
C GLU A 347 -9.81 -7.26 14.13
N PRO A 348 -11.10 -6.88 14.33
CA PRO A 348 -11.91 -6.32 13.25
C PRO A 348 -11.31 -5.01 12.72
N ALA A 349 -11.59 -4.69 11.46
CA ALA A 349 -11.22 -3.41 10.86
C ALA A 349 -11.95 -2.27 11.57
N LYS A 350 -11.21 -1.22 11.95
CA LYS A 350 -11.74 -0.03 12.64
C LYS A 350 -11.40 1.26 11.91
N PHE A 351 -10.37 1.23 11.07
CA PHE A 351 -9.89 2.40 10.35
C PHE A 351 -9.45 1.99 8.94
N LYS A 352 -10.18 2.47 7.93
CA LYS A 352 -9.84 2.37 6.51
C LYS A 352 -10.25 3.68 5.85
N ARG A 353 -9.31 4.52 5.45
CA ARG A 353 -9.61 5.87 4.94
C ARG A 353 -8.90 6.16 3.64
N ILE A 354 -9.52 6.98 2.80
CA ILE A 354 -8.89 7.64 1.68
C ILE A 354 -8.74 9.11 2.04
N TYR A 355 -7.52 9.57 2.27
CA TYR A 355 -7.19 10.97 2.52
C TYR A 355 -6.99 11.72 1.20
N MET A 356 -7.50 12.95 1.14
CA MET A 356 -7.03 13.95 0.21
C MET A 356 -5.86 14.69 0.85
N ILE A 357 -4.66 14.57 0.28
CA ILE A 357 -3.50 15.35 0.69
C ILE A 357 -3.28 16.53 -0.25
N SER A 358 -2.68 17.60 0.27
CA SER A 358 -2.32 18.80 -0.49
C SER A 358 -0.86 19.19 -0.26
N PHE A 359 -0.15 19.41 -1.38
CA PHE A 359 1.20 19.97 -1.44
C PHE A 359 1.19 21.50 -1.56
N ALA A 360 0.01 22.13 -1.69
CA ALA A 360 -0.09 23.56 -1.94
C ALA A 360 0.53 24.39 -0.79
N GLY A 361 1.57 25.15 -1.14
CA GLY A 361 2.32 25.97 -0.18
C GLY A 361 3.12 25.17 0.85
N VAL A 362 3.40 23.88 0.57
CA VAL A 362 4.22 23.03 1.43
C VAL A 362 5.65 22.98 0.88
N GLU A 363 6.57 23.55 1.65
CA GLU A 363 8.00 23.52 1.35
C GLU A 363 8.57 22.10 1.43
N ALA A 364 9.70 21.85 0.76
CA ALA A 364 10.38 20.57 0.86
C ALA A 364 10.72 20.22 2.33
N ASN A 365 10.65 18.94 2.65
CA ASN A 365 10.82 18.34 3.99
C ASN A 365 9.75 18.73 5.02
N GLN A 366 8.71 19.46 4.64
CA GLN A 366 7.57 19.75 5.52
C GLN A 366 6.44 18.73 5.31
N PRO A 367 5.57 18.52 6.32
CA PRO A 367 4.43 17.61 6.19
C PRO A 367 3.40 18.13 5.19
N VAL A 368 2.88 17.25 4.35
CA VAL A 368 1.70 17.54 3.52
C VAL A 368 0.48 17.73 4.40
N LYS A 369 -0.51 18.47 3.90
CA LYS A 369 -1.76 18.72 4.63
C LYS A 369 -2.82 17.70 4.25
N LYS A 370 -3.47 17.08 5.23
CA LYS A 370 -4.71 16.33 5.04
C LYS A 370 -5.87 17.33 4.94
N VAL A 371 -6.53 17.38 3.79
CA VAL A 371 -7.67 18.27 3.51
C VAL A 371 -8.98 17.66 4.05
N GLY A 372 -9.08 16.34 3.95
CA GLY A 372 -10.20 15.57 4.45
C GLY A 372 -10.10 14.12 4.01
N TYR A 373 -11.13 13.33 4.28
CA TYR A 373 -11.13 11.90 3.99
C TYR A 373 -12.51 11.33 3.66
N ILE A 374 -12.49 10.18 2.99
CA ILE A 374 -13.58 9.21 2.91
C ILE A 374 -13.30 8.07 3.88
N ASP A 375 -14.29 7.67 4.67
CA ASP A 375 -14.20 6.50 5.54
C ASP A 375 -14.75 5.26 4.80
N LEU A 376 -13.88 4.31 4.49
CA LEU A 376 -14.24 3.08 3.79
C LEU A 376 -14.94 2.05 4.69
N MET A 377 -14.95 2.28 6.01
CA MET A 377 -15.79 1.54 6.95
C MET A 377 -17.20 2.14 7.05
N ASP A 378 -17.46 3.26 6.39
CA ASP A 378 -18.73 3.96 6.41
C ASP A 378 -19.08 4.45 5.00
N ILE A 379 -19.49 3.56 4.09
CA ILE A 379 -19.97 3.92 2.74
C ILE A 379 -21.50 3.78 2.68
N ASN A 380 -22.19 4.74 2.07
CA ASN A 380 -23.64 4.62 1.84
C ASN A 380 -23.93 3.72 0.63
N ASP A 381 -24.90 2.83 0.73
CA ASP A 381 -25.42 2.02 -0.37
C ASP A 381 -26.97 2.09 -0.42
N PRO A 382 -27.54 3.29 -0.70
CA PRO A 382 -28.99 3.49 -0.67
C PRO A 382 -29.71 2.71 -1.78
N ASP A 383 -29.00 2.36 -2.85
CA ASP A 383 -29.51 1.66 -4.02
C ASP A 383 -29.29 0.13 -3.95
N GLY A 384 -28.64 -0.37 -2.89
CA GLY A 384 -28.40 -1.80 -2.67
C GLY A 384 -27.50 -2.47 -3.72
N LEU A 385 -26.51 -1.73 -4.23
CA LEU A 385 -25.60 -2.11 -5.30
C LEU A 385 -24.51 -3.08 -4.86
N ALA A 386 -24.23 -3.19 -3.56
CA ALA A 386 -23.22 -4.09 -3.05
C ALA A 386 -23.50 -5.54 -3.51
N ARG A 387 -22.53 -6.19 -4.16
CA ARG A 387 -22.70 -7.58 -4.63
C ARG A 387 -22.41 -8.59 -3.52
N LEU A 388 -21.43 -8.27 -2.68
CA LEU A 388 -21.08 -8.95 -1.44
C LEU A 388 -21.20 -7.97 -0.28
N GLY A 389 -21.34 -8.50 0.95
CA GLY A 389 -21.37 -7.66 2.15
C GLY A 389 -22.59 -6.73 2.24
N LYS A 390 -23.73 -7.11 1.65
CA LYS A 390 -24.98 -6.35 1.77
C LYS A 390 -25.39 -6.23 3.23
N ARG A 391 -25.78 -5.03 3.64
CA ARG A 391 -26.30 -4.73 4.98
C ARG A 391 -27.72 -4.19 4.90
N GLU A 392 -28.52 -4.46 5.92
CA GLU A 392 -29.92 -4.00 5.99
C GLU A 392 -30.06 -2.50 6.28
N ASP A 393 -29.01 -1.89 6.87
CA ASP A 393 -28.95 -0.48 7.22
C ASP A 393 -28.62 0.44 6.03
N GLY A 394 -28.46 -0.12 4.83
CA GLY A 394 -28.08 0.64 3.64
C GLY A 394 -26.65 1.15 3.68
N ARG A 395 -25.76 0.56 4.51
CA ARG A 395 -24.32 0.81 4.49
C ARG A 395 -23.57 -0.29 3.75
N PHE A 396 -22.37 0.05 3.33
CA PHE A 396 -21.37 -0.86 2.80
C PHE A 396 -20.04 -0.58 3.50
N THR A 397 -19.29 -1.63 3.79
CA THR A 397 -17.95 -1.55 4.40
C THR A 397 -16.93 -2.17 3.46
N PHE A 398 -15.69 -1.69 3.48
CA PHE A 398 -14.57 -2.25 2.72
C PHE A 398 -13.48 -2.74 3.70
N PRO A 399 -13.71 -3.87 4.39
CA PRO A 399 -13.01 -4.19 5.63
C PRO A 399 -11.76 -5.08 5.39
N PHE A 400 -11.01 -4.84 4.33
CA PHE A 400 -9.84 -5.65 3.99
C PHE A 400 -8.60 -5.18 4.75
N VAL A 401 -7.65 -6.10 5.01
CA VAL A 401 -6.33 -5.70 5.55
C VAL A 401 -5.66 -4.77 4.54
N THR A 402 -5.61 -5.23 3.30
CA THR A 402 -4.92 -4.66 2.15
C THR A 402 -5.95 -4.01 1.23
N ILE A 403 -5.89 -2.69 1.15
CA ILE A 403 -6.70 -1.86 0.26
C ILE A 403 -5.68 -1.01 -0.48
N GLU A 404 -5.35 -1.42 -1.70
CA GLU A 404 -4.15 -0.94 -2.38
C GLU A 404 -4.47 -0.38 -3.76
N ASN A 405 -5.71 0.05 -3.95
CA ASN A 405 -6.16 0.63 -5.20
C ASN A 405 -7.01 1.87 -4.91
N VAL A 406 -6.55 3.05 -5.29
CA VAL A 406 -7.37 4.26 -5.44
C VAL A 406 -6.93 5.09 -6.63
N ASP A 407 -7.89 5.48 -7.48
CA ASP A 407 -7.66 6.50 -8.50
C ASP A 407 -8.92 7.31 -8.79
N LYS A 408 -8.73 8.53 -9.30
CA LYS A 408 -9.82 9.39 -9.75
C LYS A 408 -10.33 8.91 -11.11
N VAL A 409 -11.63 8.66 -11.22
CA VAL A 409 -12.27 8.26 -12.48
C VAL A 409 -12.75 9.49 -13.24
N ASP A 410 -13.45 10.38 -12.56
CA ASP A 410 -13.91 11.67 -13.08
C ASP A 410 -14.07 12.69 -11.93
N ASP A 411 -14.68 13.84 -12.19
CA ASP A 411 -14.83 14.91 -11.19
C ASP A 411 -15.81 14.59 -10.05
N GLU A 412 -16.54 13.47 -10.14
CA GLU A 412 -17.55 13.06 -9.17
C GLU A 412 -17.25 11.70 -8.54
N THR A 413 -16.36 10.89 -9.13
CA THR A 413 -16.14 9.49 -8.75
C THR A 413 -14.68 9.08 -8.65
N ILE A 414 -14.44 8.14 -7.72
CA ILE A 414 -13.18 7.41 -7.58
C ILE A 414 -13.44 5.91 -7.71
N ILE A 415 -12.41 5.17 -8.10
CA ILE A 415 -12.37 3.71 -8.00
C ILE A 415 -11.56 3.32 -6.77
N VAL A 416 -12.01 2.27 -6.06
CA VAL A 416 -11.31 1.67 -4.94
C VAL A 416 -11.33 0.16 -5.11
N GLY A 417 -10.24 -0.51 -4.76
CA GLY A 417 -10.11 -1.96 -4.88
C GLY A 417 -9.37 -2.55 -3.69
N ASN A 418 -9.60 -3.84 -3.45
CA ASN A 418 -8.79 -4.59 -2.50
C ASN A 418 -7.72 -5.37 -3.25
N ASP A 419 -6.55 -5.43 -2.64
CA ASP A 419 -5.71 -6.59 -2.82
C ASP A 419 -6.27 -7.71 -1.95
N ASN A 420 -6.45 -8.90 -2.52
CA ASN A 420 -7.02 -10.03 -1.82
C ASN A 420 -5.95 -11.03 -1.33
N ASN A 421 -4.65 -10.76 -1.56
CA ASN A 421 -3.48 -11.60 -1.23
C ASN A 421 -3.81 -13.10 -1.26
N PHE A 422 -4.41 -13.56 -2.35
CA PHE A 422 -4.89 -14.92 -2.46
C PHE A 422 -3.73 -15.92 -2.30
N PRO A 423 -3.85 -16.94 -1.43
CA PRO A 423 -5.09 -17.45 -0.81
C PRO A 423 -5.25 -17.13 0.69
N PHE A 424 -4.57 -16.11 1.22
CA PHE A 424 -4.43 -15.94 2.67
C PHE A 424 -5.47 -15.00 3.30
N SER A 425 -5.84 -13.91 2.61
CA SER A 425 -6.72 -12.88 3.19
C SER A 425 -8.18 -13.31 3.27
N LYS A 426 -8.83 -12.83 4.34
CA LYS A 426 -10.25 -13.03 4.65
C LYS A 426 -10.78 -11.79 5.39
N GLY A 427 -11.30 -10.83 4.65
CA GLY A 427 -11.92 -9.62 5.16
C GLY A 427 -13.43 -9.61 4.96
N ARG A 428 -13.94 -10.13 3.84
CA ARG A 428 -15.39 -10.09 3.55
C ARG A 428 -16.18 -11.15 4.32
N ASP A 429 -15.57 -12.31 4.52
CA ASP A 429 -16.20 -13.49 5.14
C ASP A 429 -15.18 -14.20 6.06
N VAL A 430 -15.64 -14.77 7.17
CA VAL A 430 -14.76 -15.40 8.17
C VAL A 430 -14.21 -16.77 7.71
N VAL A 431 -14.79 -17.36 6.66
CA VAL A 431 -14.42 -18.67 6.10
C VAL A 431 -13.80 -18.53 4.72
N ALA A 432 -14.47 -17.82 3.81
CA ALA A 432 -14.05 -17.70 2.42
C ALA A 432 -12.82 -16.79 2.28
N VAL A 433 -11.96 -17.13 1.32
CA VAL A 433 -10.89 -16.23 0.87
C VAL A 433 -11.48 -15.05 0.13
N ASP A 434 -10.84 -13.90 0.26
CA ASP A 434 -11.31 -12.69 -0.40
C ASP A 434 -11.25 -12.83 -1.93
N ASN A 435 -12.26 -12.30 -2.61
CA ASN A 435 -12.19 -12.03 -4.04
C ASN A 435 -11.43 -10.71 -4.25
N ASN A 436 -11.04 -10.42 -5.49
CA ASN A 436 -10.76 -9.03 -5.85
C ASN A 436 -12.10 -8.33 -6.11
N GLU A 437 -12.37 -7.29 -5.35
CA GLU A 437 -13.53 -6.41 -5.41
C GLU A 437 -13.06 -5.04 -5.89
N MET A 438 -13.75 -4.50 -6.90
CA MET A 438 -13.58 -3.12 -7.38
C MET A 438 -14.88 -2.38 -7.15
N VAL A 439 -14.82 -1.23 -6.50
CA VAL A 439 -15.98 -0.36 -6.23
C VAL A 439 -15.80 1.02 -6.82
N ILE A 440 -16.90 1.59 -7.32
CA ILE A 440 -16.97 3.01 -7.69
C ILE A 440 -17.68 3.75 -6.57
N LEU A 441 -17.08 4.83 -6.09
CA LEU A 441 -17.65 5.69 -5.06
C LEU A 441 -17.93 7.08 -5.64
N LYS A 442 -19.15 7.58 -5.45
CA LYS A 442 -19.51 8.99 -5.70
C LYS A 442 -19.05 9.83 -4.51
N VAL A 443 -18.15 10.77 -4.78
CA VAL A 443 -17.41 11.56 -3.79
C VAL A 443 -17.14 13.00 -4.27
N GLY A 444 -18.01 13.57 -5.11
CA GLY A 444 -17.76 14.86 -5.76
C GLY A 444 -17.44 16.03 -4.82
N GLU A 445 -18.07 16.11 -3.65
CA GLU A 445 -17.76 17.13 -2.64
C GLU A 445 -16.34 16.98 -2.08
N PHE A 446 -15.88 15.75 -1.88
CA PHE A 446 -14.51 15.44 -1.45
C PHE A 446 -13.49 15.83 -2.53
N LEU A 447 -13.76 15.55 -3.80
CA LEU A 447 -12.89 15.91 -4.92
C LEU A 447 -12.81 17.43 -5.17
N LYS A 448 -13.76 18.21 -4.65
CA LYS A 448 -13.78 19.69 -4.71
C LYS A 448 -13.09 20.35 -3.51
N ALA A 449 -12.82 19.62 -2.43
CA ALA A 449 -12.22 20.14 -1.20
C ALA A 449 -10.79 20.68 -1.42
N ARG A 450 -10.41 21.74 -0.69
CA ARG A 450 -9.13 22.45 -0.82
C ARG A 450 -8.47 22.71 0.52
#